data_AF-A0A1L9VV77-F1
#
_entry.id   AF-A0A1L9VV77-F1
#
_cell.length_a   1.000
_cell.length_b   1.000
_cell.length_c   1.000
_cell.angle_alpha   90.00
_cell.angle_beta   90.00
_cell.angle_gamma   90.00
#
_symmetry.space_group_name_H-M   'P 1'
#
loop_
_entity.id
_entity.type
_entity.pdbx_description
1 polymer ?
#
loop_
_entity_poly.entity_id
_entity_poly.type
_entity_poly.pdbx_seq_one_letter_code
_entity_poly.pdbx_strand_id
1 'polypeptide(L)'
;MNDNMKTLVNINSHTLTQQLTQLEKAVKSLANQTKFLAATASAISKTVNAHEIELRDLHPVKAAHDRGRWCVLYEWAGIRNDGLRALCDAAVHGGDITTDTRLLSSLIDESEENVEALRAAFREHYGIDLKTASGNIAIAPPYVVEACDVLADVRSLGFWRESEQQLRRNAIEDLGRQIVNDWLRGEKLDGQILLKLRTEYRG
;
A
#
# COMPACT_ATOMS: atom_id res chain seq x y z
N MET A 1 -38.74 -73.68 21.89
CA MET A 1 -39.00 -72.22 22.00
C MET A 1 -37.87 -71.43 22.68
N ASN A 2 -36.99 -72.06 23.47
CA ASN A 2 -36.00 -71.36 24.30
C ASN A 2 -34.73 -70.88 23.54
N ASP A 3 -34.29 -71.62 22.50
CA ASP A 3 -33.02 -71.32 21.82
C ASP A 3 -33.12 -70.14 20.83
N ASN A 4 -34.22 -70.01 20.08
CA ASN A 4 -34.41 -68.88 19.16
C ASN A 4 -34.44 -67.54 19.90
N MET A 5 -34.98 -67.52 21.12
CA MET A 5 -35.09 -66.32 21.94
C MET A 5 -33.72 -65.90 22.53
N LYS A 6 -32.88 -66.87 22.95
CA LYS A 6 -31.49 -66.62 23.34
C LYS A 6 -30.64 -66.08 22.20
N THR A 7 -30.79 -66.63 21.00
CA THR A 7 -30.03 -66.19 19.82
C THR A 7 -30.39 -64.75 19.44
N LEU A 8 -31.68 -64.39 19.47
CA LEU A 8 -32.13 -63.02 19.18
C LEU A 8 -31.60 -61.99 20.20
N VAL A 9 -31.62 -62.35 21.48
CA VAL A 9 -31.06 -61.50 22.56
C VAL A 9 -29.56 -61.32 22.41
N ASN A 10 -28.81 -62.37 22.03
CA ASN A 10 -27.37 -62.27 21.79
C ASN A 10 -27.03 -61.40 20.58
N ILE A 11 -27.78 -61.51 19.47
CA ILE A 11 -27.58 -60.67 18.28
C ILE A 11 -27.83 -59.20 18.62
N ASN A 12 -28.96 -58.90 19.27
CA ASN A 12 -29.30 -57.52 19.66
C ASN A 12 -28.28 -56.93 20.65
N SER A 13 -27.82 -57.72 21.62
CA SER A 13 -26.78 -57.32 22.58
C SER A 13 -25.45 -57.01 21.88
N HIS A 14 -25.05 -57.83 20.90
CA HIS A 14 -23.84 -57.61 20.13
C HIS A 14 -23.93 -56.35 19.26
N THR A 15 -25.05 -56.15 18.56
CA THR A 15 -25.27 -54.95 17.72
C THR A 15 -25.29 -53.67 18.57
N LEU A 16 -25.95 -53.69 19.73
CA LEU A 16 -25.96 -52.53 20.65
C LEU A 16 -24.56 -52.22 21.18
N THR A 17 -23.78 -53.24 21.53
CA THR A 17 -22.39 -53.06 22.00
C THR A 17 -21.51 -52.44 20.91
N GLN A 18 -21.65 -52.87 19.66
CA GLN A 18 -20.94 -52.29 18.52
C GLN A 18 -21.33 -50.83 18.29
N GLN A 19 -22.63 -50.51 18.32
CA GLN A 19 -23.13 -49.14 18.18
C GLN A 19 -22.63 -48.24 19.32
N LEU A 20 -22.63 -48.72 20.56
CA LEU A 20 -22.13 -47.98 21.71
C LEU A 20 -20.63 -47.67 21.56
N THR A 21 -19.84 -48.66 21.13
CA THR A 21 -18.40 -48.49 20.87
C THR A 21 -18.13 -47.47 19.76
N GLN A 22 -18.95 -47.45 18.70
CA GLN A 22 -18.84 -46.46 17.63
C GLN A 22 -19.19 -45.04 18.12
N LEU A 23 -20.25 -44.91 18.92
CA LEU A 23 -20.63 -43.65 19.56
C LEU A 23 -19.54 -43.12 20.48
N GLU A 24 -18.93 -43.97 21.31
CA GLU A 24 -17.81 -43.58 22.18
C GLU A 24 -16.60 -43.06 21.39
N LYS A 25 -16.28 -43.71 20.27
CA LYS A 25 -15.21 -43.24 19.35
C LYS A 25 -15.56 -41.90 18.73
N ALA A 26 -16.80 -41.72 18.27
CA ALA A 26 -17.27 -40.47 17.69
C ALA A 26 -17.23 -39.32 18.70
N VAL A 27 -17.69 -39.55 19.94
CA VAL A 27 -17.64 -38.57 21.04
C VAL A 27 -16.20 -38.17 21.37
N LYS A 28 -15.27 -39.13 21.46
CA LYS A 28 -13.84 -38.82 21.68
C LYS A 28 -13.24 -38.01 20.52
N SER A 29 -13.59 -38.35 19.28
CA SER A 29 -13.14 -37.62 18.10
C SER A 29 -13.66 -36.17 18.11
N LEU A 30 -14.95 -35.97 18.38
CA LEU A 30 -15.56 -34.63 18.51
C LEU A 30 -14.92 -33.83 19.64
N ALA A 31 -14.68 -34.43 20.81
CA ALA A 31 -14.01 -33.76 21.92
C ALA A 31 -12.60 -33.26 21.55
N ASN A 32 -11.85 -34.05 20.77
CA ASN A 32 -10.53 -33.65 20.28
C ASN A 32 -10.62 -32.54 19.23
N GLN A 33 -11.60 -32.59 18.32
CA GLN A 33 -11.85 -31.51 17.36
C GLN A 33 -12.22 -30.20 18.06
N THR A 34 -13.07 -30.25 19.08
CA THR A 34 -13.44 -29.07 19.86
C THR A 34 -12.23 -28.45 20.57
N LYS A 35 -11.34 -29.28 21.15
CA LYS A 35 -10.10 -28.79 21.76
C LYS A 35 -9.17 -28.15 20.73
N PHE A 36 -9.02 -28.75 19.55
CA PHE A 36 -8.23 -28.19 18.48
C PHE A 36 -8.78 -26.84 18.01
N LEU A 37 -10.08 -26.75 17.73
CA LEU A 37 -10.74 -25.51 17.31
C LEU A 37 -10.62 -24.41 18.38
N ALA A 38 -10.76 -24.75 19.66
CA ALA A 38 -10.57 -23.80 20.76
C ALA A 38 -9.14 -23.25 20.80
N ALA A 39 -8.12 -24.10 20.58
CA ALA A 39 -6.74 -23.68 20.51
C ALA A 39 -6.47 -22.78 19.29
N THR A 40 -7.00 -23.15 18.11
CA THR A 40 -6.90 -22.35 16.89
C THR A 40 -7.57 -20.98 17.05
N ALA A 41 -8.78 -20.93 17.61
CA ALA A 41 -9.48 -19.68 17.86
C ALA A 41 -8.71 -18.77 18.83
N SER A 42 -8.12 -19.34 19.88
CA SER A 42 -7.25 -18.60 20.81
C SER A 42 -6.01 -18.04 20.11
N ALA A 43 -5.36 -18.83 19.25
CA ALA A 43 -4.20 -18.37 18.49
C ALA A 43 -4.57 -17.23 17.52
N ILE A 44 -5.66 -17.39 16.76
CA ILE A 44 -6.16 -16.36 15.85
C ILE A 44 -6.48 -15.07 16.62
N SER A 45 -7.18 -15.18 17.75
CA SER A 45 -7.51 -14.00 18.57
C SER A 45 -6.27 -13.25 19.05
N LYS A 46 -5.22 -13.97 19.48
CA LYS A 46 -3.94 -13.33 19.84
C LYS A 46 -3.30 -12.62 18.66
N THR A 47 -3.29 -13.24 17.49
CA THR A 47 -2.73 -12.65 16.26
C THR A 47 -3.53 -11.41 15.83
N VAL A 48 -4.85 -11.45 15.87
CA VAL A 48 -5.71 -10.29 15.54
C VAL A 48 -5.42 -9.14 16.50
N ASN A 49 -5.40 -9.40 17.81
CA ASN A 49 -5.10 -8.36 18.79
C ASN A 49 -3.71 -7.75 18.60
N ALA A 50 -2.70 -8.55 18.21
CA ALA A 50 -1.36 -8.04 17.93
C ALA A 50 -1.36 -7.10 16.71
N HIS A 51 -2.05 -7.46 15.62
CA HIS A 51 -2.18 -6.59 14.44
C HIS A 51 -3.00 -5.33 14.74
N GLU A 52 -4.03 -5.40 15.59
CA GLU A 52 -4.79 -4.22 16.01
C GLU A 52 -3.92 -3.22 16.77
N ILE A 53 -3.03 -3.71 17.65
CA ILE A 53 -2.06 -2.86 18.36
C ILE A 53 -1.08 -2.23 17.37
N GLU A 54 -0.51 -3.02 16.45
CA GLU A 54 0.41 -2.51 15.44
C GLU A 54 -0.24 -1.46 14.54
N LEU A 55 -1.48 -1.68 14.09
CA LEU A 55 -2.24 -0.70 13.32
C LEU A 55 -2.48 0.59 14.12
N ARG A 56 -2.80 0.47 15.42
CA ARG A 56 -2.99 1.62 16.30
C ARG A 56 -1.73 2.47 16.40
N ASP A 57 -0.56 1.85 16.46
CA ASP A 57 0.73 2.54 16.55
C ASP A 57 1.15 3.16 15.20
N LEU A 58 0.74 2.57 14.08
CA LEU A 58 1.01 3.08 12.73
C LEU A 58 0.12 4.26 12.33
N HIS A 59 -1.10 4.36 12.87
CA HIS A 59 -2.04 5.43 12.53
C HIS A 59 -1.48 6.86 12.77
N PRO A 60 -0.88 7.16 13.94
CA PRO A 60 -0.24 8.46 14.19
C PRO A 60 0.92 8.75 13.23
N VAL A 61 1.72 7.73 12.88
CA VAL A 61 2.84 7.87 11.96
C VAL A 61 2.35 8.21 10.56
N LYS A 62 1.34 7.49 10.05
CA LYS A 62 0.72 7.79 8.77
C LYS A 62 0.09 9.19 8.74
N ALA A 63 -0.60 9.59 9.81
CA ALA A 63 -1.20 10.93 9.90
C ALA A 63 -0.13 12.03 9.94
N ALA A 64 1.02 11.80 10.59
CA ALA A 64 2.14 12.73 10.54
C ALA A 64 2.74 12.80 9.13
N HIS A 65 2.93 11.66 8.47
CA HIS A 65 3.41 11.58 7.09
C HIS A 65 2.48 12.33 6.12
N ASP A 66 1.18 12.05 6.15
CA ASP A 66 0.19 12.70 5.29
C ASP A 66 0.15 14.22 5.49
N ARG A 67 0.33 14.69 6.74
CA ARG A 67 0.45 16.13 7.02
C ARG A 67 1.74 16.72 6.45
N GLY A 68 2.86 16.00 6.52
CA GLY A 68 4.12 16.39 5.89
C GLY A 68 3.98 16.49 4.36
N ARG A 69 3.25 15.55 3.74
CA ARG A 69 2.97 15.61 2.29
C ARG A 69 2.10 16.79 1.89
N TRP A 70 1.06 17.12 2.68
CA TRP A 70 0.26 18.33 2.45
C TRP A 70 1.08 19.63 2.52
N CYS A 71 2.06 19.69 3.42
CA CYS A 71 3.03 20.79 3.47
C CYS A 71 3.76 20.96 2.15
N VAL A 72 4.37 19.88 1.66
CA VAL A 72 5.14 19.86 0.41
C VAL A 72 4.26 20.26 -0.78
N LEU A 73 3.05 19.71 -0.89
CA LEU A 73 2.11 20.03 -1.96
C LEU A 73 1.68 21.50 -1.96
N TYR A 74 1.39 22.08 -0.79
CA TYR A 74 1.06 23.51 -0.70
C TYR A 74 2.25 24.41 -0.99
N GLU A 75 3.45 24.03 -0.56
CA GLU A 75 4.68 24.75 -0.91
C GLU A 75 4.90 24.75 -2.43
N TRP A 76 4.77 23.60 -3.08
CA TRP A 76 4.86 23.49 -4.54
C TRP A 76 3.83 24.36 -5.26
N ALA A 77 2.61 24.42 -4.72
CA ALA A 77 1.53 25.25 -5.25
C ALA A 77 1.63 26.74 -4.87
N GLY A 78 2.60 27.14 -4.05
CA GLY A 78 2.71 28.52 -3.55
C GLY A 78 1.56 28.93 -2.61
N ILE A 79 0.82 27.98 -2.05
CA ILE A 79 -0.32 28.22 -1.18
C ILE A 79 0.18 28.38 0.27
N ARG A 80 -0.13 29.52 0.89
CA ARG A 80 0.18 29.73 2.31
C ARG A 80 -0.77 28.94 3.18
N ASN A 81 -0.22 28.09 4.05
CA ASN A 81 -0.98 27.40 5.09
C ASN A 81 -0.31 27.57 6.46
N ASP A 82 -0.76 28.57 7.21
CA ASP A 82 -0.20 28.90 8.53
C ASP A 82 -0.38 27.77 9.56
N GLY A 83 -1.39 26.91 9.39
CA GLY A 83 -1.64 25.75 10.25
C GLY A 83 -0.65 24.60 10.05
N LEU A 84 0.06 24.58 8.92
CA LEU A 84 1.04 23.54 8.58
C LEU A 84 2.49 24.05 8.62
N ARG A 85 2.71 25.36 8.71
CA ARG A 85 4.03 25.99 8.60
C ARG A 85 5.12 25.38 9.46
N ALA A 86 4.82 25.05 10.73
CA ALA A 86 5.78 24.44 11.65
C ALA A 86 6.23 23.02 11.22
N LEU A 87 5.41 22.31 10.44
CA LEU A 87 5.75 21.03 9.83
C LEU A 87 6.51 21.23 8.51
N CYS A 88 6.21 22.30 7.77
CA CYS A 88 6.81 22.57 6.48
C CYS A 88 8.29 22.97 6.61
N ASP A 89 8.67 23.67 7.69
CA ASP A 89 10.06 24.05 7.98
C ASP A 89 10.99 22.84 8.19
N ALA A 90 10.43 21.64 8.46
CA ALA A 90 11.16 20.38 8.59
C ALA A 90 11.01 19.45 7.37
N ALA A 91 10.06 19.73 6.47
CA ALA A 91 9.68 18.86 5.37
C ALA A 91 10.55 19.10 4.13
N VAL A 92 11.82 18.71 4.19
CA VAL A 92 12.67 18.61 2.98
C VAL A 92 12.51 17.19 2.42
N HIS A 93 11.44 16.98 1.68
CA HIS A 93 11.12 15.66 1.13
C HIS A 93 10.92 15.72 -0.38
N GLY A 94 11.47 14.71 -1.02
CA GLY A 94 11.28 14.40 -2.43
C GLY A 94 9.85 13.96 -2.78
N GLY A 95 9.65 13.44 -3.98
CA GLY A 95 8.39 12.86 -4.44
C GLY A 95 7.93 11.66 -3.62
N ASP A 96 6.60 11.57 -3.49
CA ASP A 96 5.86 10.37 -3.13
C ASP A 96 4.55 10.43 -3.92
N ILE A 97 4.64 10.11 -5.22
CA ILE A 97 3.51 10.24 -6.14
C ILE A 97 2.32 9.38 -5.68
N THR A 98 2.58 8.26 -5.02
CA THR A 98 1.50 7.36 -4.55
C THR A 98 0.69 8.02 -3.44
N THR A 99 1.36 8.58 -2.43
CA THR A 99 0.68 9.29 -1.35
C THR A 99 0.04 10.57 -1.86
N ASP A 100 0.74 11.36 -2.67
CA ASP A 100 0.22 12.63 -3.15
C ASP A 100 -1.01 12.44 -4.04
N THR A 101 -0.97 11.45 -4.93
CA THR A 101 -2.14 11.07 -5.75
C THR A 101 -3.31 10.65 -4.86
N ARG A 102 -3.07 9.87 -3.81
CA ARG A 102 -4.11 9.46 -2.86
C ARG A 102 -4.69 10.68 -2.14
N LEU A 103 -3.86 11.58 -1.64
CA LEU A 103 -4.30 12.78 -0.90
C LEU A 103 -5.12 13.73 -1.78
N LEU A 104 -4.71 13.91 -3.03
CA LEU A 104 -5.38 14.79 -3.98
C LEU A 104 -6.57 14.13 -4.71
N SER A 105 -6.77 12.82 -4.56
CA SER A 105 -7.78 12.07 -5.32
C SER A 105 -9.21 12.58 -5.15
N SER A 106 -9.57 13.10 -3.98
CA SER A 106 -10.89 13.68 -3.74
C SER A 106 -11.08 15.04 -4.41
N LEU A 107 -10.00 15.70 -4.82
CA LEU A 107 -10.00 17.07 -5.35
C LEU A 107 -9.97 17.10 -6.89
N ILE A 108 -9.98 15.94 -7.57
CA ILE A 108 -9.77 15.85 -9.03
C ILE A 108 -10.78 16.68 -9.82
N ASP A 109 -12.05 16.68 -9.39
CA ASP A 109 -13.15 17.34 -10.10
C ASP A 109 -13.56 18.69 -9.47
N GLU A 110 -12.90 19.09 -8.38
CA GLU A 110 -13.11 20.40 -7.76
C GLU A 110 -12.47 21.50 -8.62
N SER A 111 -13.07 22.69 -8.67
CA SER A 111 -12.63 23.81 -9.54
C SER A 111 -12.22 25.05 -8.74
N GLU A 112 -11.80 24.88 -7.50
CA GLU A 112 -11.31 25.98 -6.67
C GLU A 112 -9.90 26.41 -7.10
N GLU A 113 -9.58 27.70 -6.96
CA GLU A 113 -8.28 28.27 -7.37
C GLU A 113 -7.09 27.53 -6.72
N ASN A 114 -7.21 27.20 -5.43
CA ASN A 114 -6.19 26.43 -4.71
C ASN A 114 -6.05 25.00 -5.23
N VAL A 115 -7.14 24.38 -5.68
CA VAL A 115 -7.12 23.02 -6.25
C VAL A 115 -6.48 23.01 -7.64
N GLU A 116 -6.74 24.05 -8.45
CA GLU A 116 -6.04 24.23 -9.72
C GLU A 116 -4.54 24.43 -9.54
N ALA A 117 -4.14 25.26 -8.55
CA ALA A 117 -2.74 25.46 -8.21
C ALA A 117 -2.06 24.15 -7.76
N LEU A 118 -2.73 23.34 -6.93
CA LEU A 118 -2.25 22.01 -6.55
C LEU A 118 -2.09 21.07 -7.75
N ARG A 119 -3.05 21.03 -8.67
CA ARG A 119 -2.98 20.19 -9.89
C ARG A 119 -1.87 20.64 -10.83
N ALA A 120 -1.70 21.95 -11.00
CA ALA A 120 -0.62 22.52 -11.80
C ALA A 120 0.74 22.16 -11.20
N ALA A 121 0.92 22.36 -9.90
CA ALA A 121 2.14 22.03 -9.18
C ALA A 121 2.45 20.52 -9.21
N PHE A 122 1.44 19.67 -9.01
CA PHE A 122 1.57 18.22 -9.13
C PHE A 122 2.10 17.82 -10.53
N ARG A 123 1.49 18.38 -11.58
CA ARG A 123 1.91 18.11 -12.96
C ARG A 123 3.32 18.60 -13.25
N GLU A 124 3.68 19.77 -12.73
CA GLU A 124 5.02 20.35 -12.88
C GLU A 124 6.07 19.45 -12.24
N HIS A 125 5.83 18.97 -11.02
CA HIS A 125 6.79 18.16 -10.27
C HIS A 125 6.88 16.73 -10.78
N TYR A 126 5.76 16.03 -10.96
CA TYR A 126 5.74 14.63 -11.37
C TYR A 126 5.79 14.40 -12.89
N GLY A 127 5.53 15.43 -13.70
CA GLY A 127 5.48 15.29 -15.16
C GLY A 127 4.27 14.54 -15.70
N ILE A 128 3.28 14.23 -14.86
CA ILE A 128 2.03 13.55 -15.19
C ILE A 128 0.86 14.32 -14.58
N ASP A 129 -0.29 14.36 -15.28
CA ASP A 129 -1.48 15.01 -14.73
C ASP A 129 -2.12 14.17 -13.61
N LEU A 130 -2.71 14.85 -12.63
CA LEU A 130 -3.31 14.20 -11.46
C LEU A 130 -4.40 13.19 -11.86
N LYS A 131 -5.24 13.51 -12.85
CA LYS A 131 -6.33 12.63 -13.27
C LYS A 131 -5.83 11.30 -13.82
N THR A 132 -4.79 11.35 -14.65
CA THR A 132 -4.11 10.17 -15.19
C THR A 132 -3.39 9.41 -14.08
N ALA A 133 -2.71 10.10 -13.16
CA ALA A 133 -2.06 9.45 -12.02
C ALA A 133 -3.08 8.73 -11.13
N SER A 134 -4.20 9.36 -10.77
CA SER A 134 -5.23 8.76 -9.92
C SER A 134 -5.87 7.50 -10.51
N GLY A 135 -5.96 7.41 -11.84
CA GLY A 135 -6.48 6.21 -12.51
C GLY A 135 -5.47 5.06 -12.63
N ASN A 136 -4.15 5.36 -12.61
CA ASN A 136 -3.15 4.41 -13.11
C ASN A 136 -1.97 4.17 -12.17
N ILE A 137 -1.63 5.09 -11.27
CA ILE A 137 -0.37 5.01 -10.50
C ILE A 137 -0.33 3.82 -9.55
N ALA A 138 -1.49 3.45 -8.98
CA ALA A 138 -1.61 2.31 -8.06
C ALA A 138 -1.29 0.95 -8.73
N ILE A 139 -1.38 0.87 -10.06
CA ILE A 139 -1.06 -0.32 -10.86
C ILE A 139 0.16 -0.11 -11.77
N ALA A 140 0.81 1.06 -11.68
CA ALA A 140 1.97 1.35 -12.48
C ALA A 140 3.14 0.43 -12.09
N PRO A 141 3.98 0.03 -13.04
CA PRO A 141 5.21 -0.67 -12.72
C PRO A 141 6.08 0.15 -11.74
N PRO A 142 6.81 -0.49 -10.80
CA PRO A 142 7.60 0.23 -9.80
C PRO A 142 8.60 1.24 -10.38
N TYR A 143 9.14 0.99 -11.57
CA TYR A 143 10.08 1.90 -12.22
C TYR A 143 9.43 3.22 -12.68
N VAL A 144 8.12 3.24 -12.91
CA VAL A 144 7.38 4.46 -13.27
C VAL A 144 7.20 5.31 -12.03
N VAL A 145 6.81 4.69 -10.92
CA VAL A 145 6.70 5.35 -9.61
C VAL A 145 8.04 5.98 -9.22
N GLU A 146 9.13 5.21 -9.34
CA GLU A 146 10.50 5.70 -9.12
C GLU A 146 10.85 6.89 -10.00
N ALA A 147 10.53 6.85 -11.30
CA ALA A 147 10.80 7.94 -12.21
C ALA A 147 10.02 9.21 -11.83
N CYS A 148 8.73 9.09 -11.48
CA CYS A 148 7.92 10.20 -10.98
C CYS A 148 8.51 10.80 -9.71
N ASP A 149 8.89 9.97 -8.73
CA ASP A 149 9.44 10.46 -7.46
C ASP A 149 10.77 11.18 -7.69
N VAL A 150 11.66 10.61 -8.50
CA VAL A 150 12.92 11.27 -8.90
C VAL A 150 12.68 12.61 -9.60
N LEU A 151 11.67 12.71 -10.47
CA LEU A 151 11.32 13.98 -11.12
C LEU A 151 10.92 15.06 -10.11
N ALA A 152 10.11 14.70 -9.11
CA ALA A 152 9.73 15.63 -8.06
C ALA A 152 10.96 16.04 -7.22
N ASP A 153 11.82 15.09 -6.84
CA ASP A 153 13.04 15.37 -6.08
C ASP A 153 13.91 16.43 -6.73
N VAL A 154 14.21 16.26 -8.02
CA VAL A 154 15.14 17.14 -8.74
C VAL A 154 14.56 18.53 -9.00
N ARG A 155 13.24 18.70 -8.90
CA ARG A 155 12.55 19.98 -9.05
C ARG A 155 12.37 20.70 -7.71
N SER A 156 12.20 19.96 -6.63
CA SER A 156 11.90 20.50 -5.31
C SER A 156 13.13 20.82 -4.49
N LEU A 157 14.14 19.93 -4.48
CA LEU A 157 15.25 20.03 -3.53
C LEU A 157 16.26 21.10 -3.95
N GLY A 158 16.66 21.95 -2.99
CA GLY A 158 17.60 23.04 -3.21
C GLY A 158 18.95 22.61 -3.79
N PHE A 159 19.43 21.42 -3.42
CA PHE A 159 20.65 20.81 -3.95
C PHE A 159 20.67 20.78 -5.50
N TRP A 160 19.54 20.45 -6.13
CA TRP A 160 19.44 20.36 -7.60
C TRP A 160 19.26 21.73 -8.29
N ARG A 161 19.08 22.80 -7.51
CA ARG A 161 18.98 24.18 -8.01
C ARG A 161 20.36 24.86 -8.11
N GLU A 162 21.41 24.21 -7.63
CA GLU A 162 22.78 24.68 -7.76
C GLU A 162 23.25 24.62 -9.22
N SER A 163 23.97 25.65 -9.68
CA SER A 163 24.38 25.76 -11.09
C SER A 163 25.23 24.58 -11.58
N GLU A 164 26.05 24.01 -10.70
CA GLU A 164 26.90 22.85 -11.02
C GLU A 164 26.09 21.57 -11.27
N GLN A 165 24.89 21.46 -10.68
CA GLN A 165 24.01 20.32 -10.86
C GLN A 165 23.04 20.48 -12.04
N GLN A 166 22.96 21.67 -12.66
CA GLN A 166 21.94 21.97 -13.67
C GLN A 166 21.95 21.02 -14.87
N LEU A 167 23.13 20.71 -15.42
CA LEU A 167 23.25 19.79 -16.57
C LEU A 167 22.76 18.38 -16.20
N ARG A 168 23.14 17.93 -15.02
CA ARG A 168 22.79 16.62 -14.49
C ARG A 168 21.30 16.53 -14.16
N ARG A 169 20.75 17.56 -13.51
CA ARG A 169 19.31 17.72 -13.30
C ARG A 169 18.55 17.63 -14.61
N ASN A 170 18.97 18.36 -15.65
CA ASN A 170 18.29 18.32 -16.95
C ASN A 170 18.29 16.90 -17.53
N ALA A 171 19.43 16.20 -17.46
CA ALA A 171 19.52 14.82 -17.94
C ALA A 171 18.58 13.87 -17.15
N ILE A 172 18.50 14.00 -15.83
CA ILE A 172 17.58 13.24 -14.98
C ILE A 172 16.13 13.56 -15.35
N GLU A 173 15.80 14.85 -15.53
CA GLU A 173 14.46 15.28 -15.90
C GLU A 173 14.02 14.73 -17.26
N ASP A 174 14.91 14.74 -18.25
CA ASP A 174 14.66 14.19 -19.59
C ASP A 174 14.42 12.68 -19.54
N LEU A 175 15.28 11.94 -18.83
CA LEU A 175 15.14 10.49 -18.65
C LEU A 175 13.85 10.13 -17.89
N GLY A 176 13.55 10.83 -16.79
CA GLY A 176 12.34 10.61 -16.01
C GLY A 176 11.08 10.87 -16.84
N ARG A 177 11.04 12.00 -17.58
CA ARG A 177 9.92 12.31 -18.48
C ARG A 177 9.77 11.28 -19.58
N GLN A 178 10.87 10.77 -20.13
CA GLN A 178 10.83 9.72 -21.14
C GLN A 178 10.17 8.45 -20.59
N ILE A 179 10.60 7.96 -19.42
CA ILE A 179 10.01 6.77 -18.79
C ILE A 179 8.50 6.92 -18.58
N VAL A 180 8.07 8.06 -18.04
CA VAL A 180 6.65 8.34 -17.79
C VAL A 180 5.87 8.40 -19.10
N ASN A 181 6.38 9.09 -20.12
CA ASN A 181 5.71 9.22 -21.41
C ASN A 181 5.60 7.88 -22.16
N ASP A 182 6.68 7.08 -22.18
CA ASP A 182 6.70 5.77 -22.84
C ASP A 182 5.68 4.84 -22.17
N TRP A 183 5.59 4.86 -20.84
CA TRP A 183 4.56 4.12 -20.10
C TRP A 183 3.15 4.58 -20.46
N LEU A 184 2.89 5.89 -20.50
CA LEU A 184 1.57 6.44 -20.87
C LEU A 184 1.16 6.08 -22.30
N ARG A 185 2.11 5.88 -23.20
CA ARG A 185 1.87 5.43 -24.59
C ARG A 185 1.74 3.91 -24.72
N GLY A 186 1.97 3.16 -23.65
CA GLY A 186 2.03 1.69 -23.69
C GLY A 186 3.25 1.16 -24.45
N GLU A 187 4.30 1.97 -24.58
CA GLU A 187 5.55 1.58 -25.23
C GLU A 187 6.37 0.69 -24.30
N LYS A 188 7.16 -0.21 -24.91
CA LYS A 188 8.06 -1.07 -24.16
C LYS A 188 9.23 -0.24 -23.65
N LEU A 189 9.41 -0.22 -22.33
CA LEU A 189 10.55 0.45 -21.71
C LEU A 189 11.88 -0.12 -22.22
N ASP A 190 12.78 0.75 -22.64
CA ASP A 190 14.19 0.43 -22.77
C ASP A 190 14.84 0.37 -21.38
N GLY A 191 15.23 -0.83 -20.94
CA GLY A 191 15.88 -1.05 -19.66
C GLY A 191 17.18 -0.24 -19.47
N GLN A 192 17.81 0.23 -20.56
CA GLN A 192 18.96 1.12 -20.45
C GLN A 192 18.59 2.51 -19.93
N ILE A 193 17.39 3.00 -20.20
CA ILE A 193 16.93 4.33 -19.75
C ILE A 193 16.81 4.36 -18.23
N LEU A 194 16.21 3.33 -17.63
CA LEU A 194 16.10 3.22 -16.17
C LEU A 194 17.47 3.11 -15.51
N LEU A 195 18.41 2.36 -16.11
CA LEU A 195 19.76 2.27 -15.59
C LEU A 195 20.46 3.63 -15.63
N LYS A 196 20.36 4.37 -16.74
CA LYS A 196 20.89 5.72 -16.88
C LYS A 196 20.28 6.66 -15.85
N LEU A 197 18.96 6.64 -15.66
CA LEU A 197 18.28 7.46 -14.64
C LEU A 197 18.89 7.23 -13.26
N ARG A 198 19.06 5.96 -12.87
CA ARG A 198 19.64 5.60 -11.57
C ARG A 198 21.10 6.01 -11.44
N THR A 199 21.89 5.88 -12.49
CA THR A 199 23.29 6.31 -12.51
C THR A 199 23.38 7.83 -12.37
N GLU A 200 22.63 8.57 -13.19
CA GLU A 200 22.60 10.03 -13.15
C GLU A 200 22.02 10.53 -11.83
N TYR A 201 21.04 9.87 -11.22
CA TYR A 201 20.47 10.34 -9.95
C TYR A 201 21.38 10.05 -8.75
N ARG A 202 22.21 9.00 -8.78
CA ARG A 202 23.06 8.57 -7.65
C ARG A 202 24.53 9.02 -7.68
N GLY A 203 25.04 9.42 -8.85
CA GLY A 203 26.44 9.88 -9.04
C GLY A 203 26.81 11.16 -8.29
#